data_AF-A0A376CXW4-F1
#
_entry.id   AF-A0A376CXW4-F1
#
_cell.length_a   1.000
_cell.length_b   1.000
_cell.length_c   1.000
_cell.angle_alpha   90.00
_cell.angle_beta   90.00
_cell.angle_gamma   90.00
#
_symmetry.space_group_name_H-M   'P 1'
#
loop_
_entity.id
_entity.type
_entity.pdbx_description
1 polymer ?
#
loop_
_entity_poly.entity_id
_entity_poly.type
_entity_poly.pdbx_seq_one_letter_code
_entity_poly.pdbx_strand_id
1 'polypeptide(L)' 'MPQHDQLHRYLFENFAVRGELVTVSETLQQILENHDYPQPVKNVLAELLVATSLLTATLKF' A
#
# COMPACT_ATOMS: atom_id res chain seq x y z
N MET A 1 -4.83 -12.96 -11.90
CA MET A 1 -5.23 -11.64 -12.46
C MET A 1 -4.37 -10.60 -11.76
N PRO A 2 -3.68 -9.70 -12.48
CA PRO A 2 -2.95 -8.63 -11.82
C PRO A 2 -3.97 -7.80 -11.05
N GLN A 3 -3.82 -7.76 -9.73
CA GLN A 3 -4.65 -6.91 -8.89
C GLN A 3 -4.04 -5.52 -8.99
N HIS A 4 -4.69 -4.66 -9.77
CA HIS A 4 -4.24 -3.28 -9.96
C HIS A 4 -4.06 -2.58 -8.63
N ASP A 5 -3.05 -1.72 -8.57
CA ASP A 5 -2.78 -0.93 -7.37
C ASP A 5 -3.95 0.02 -7.11
N GLN A 6 -4.41 0.06 -5.86
CA GLN A 6 -5.61 0.76 -5.45
C GLN A 6 -5.40 1.43 -4.10
N LEU A 7 -5.91 2.66 -3.98
CA LEU A 7 -6.02 3.37 -2.72
C LEU A 7 -7.47 3.83 -2.56
N HIS A 8 -8.18 3.19 -1.64
CA HIS A 8 -9.61 3.42 -1.40
C HIS A 8 -9.83 3.97 0.00
N ARG A 9 -10.45 5.15 0.06
CA ARG A 9 -10.86 5.79 1.31
C ARG A 9 -12.32 5.47 1.57
N TYR A 10 -12.64 5.10 2.80
CA TYR A 10 -14.01 4.85 3.22
C TYR A 10 -14.29 5.48 4.58
N LEU A 11 -15.55 5.82 4.79
CA LEU A 11 -16.05 6.43 6.01
C LEU A 11 -17.12 5.50 6.58
N PHE A 12 -17.10 5.33 7.89
CA PHE A 12 -18.19 4.65 8.58
C PHE A 12 -19.30 5.67 8.85
N GLU A 13 -20.49 5.47 8.29
CA GLU A 13 -21.59 6.45 8.37
C GLU A 13 -21.95 6.85 9.81
N ASN A 14 -21.87 5.90 10.75
CA ASN A 14 -22.26 6.08 12.14
C ASN A 14 -21.08 6.24 13.12
N PHE A 15 -19.84 6.32 12.62
CA PHE A 15 -18.65 6.45 13.46
C PHE A 15 -17.69 7.50 12.91
N ALA A 16 -17.05 8.26 13.79
CA ALA A 16 -16.00 9.21 13.43
C ALA A 16 -14.68 8.53 13.06
N VAL A 17 -14.75 7.43 12.30
CA VAL A 17 -13.60 6.62 11.89
C VAL A 17 -13.46 6.75 10.37
N ARG A 18 -12.24 7.03 9.93
CA ARG A 18 -11.85 6.94 8.51
C ARG A 18 -11.00 5.71 8.33
N GLY A 19 -11.39 4.87 7.38
CA GLY A 19 -10.60 3.73 6.96
C GLY A 19 -9.96 3.99 5.61
N GLU A 20 -8.79 3.41 5.40
CA GLU A 20 -8.08 3.45 4.14
C GLU A 20 -7.65 2.03 3.80
N LEU A 21 -7.92 1.61 2.56
CA LEU A 21 -7.52 0.32 2.02
C LEU A 21 -6.53 0.59 0.89
N VAL A 22 -5.33 0.02 1.02
CA VAL A 22 -4.29 0.11 0.01
C VAL A 22 -3.94 -1.28 -0.50
N THR A 23 -3.83 -1.40 -1.83
CA THR A 23 -3.33 -2.58 -2.54
C THR A 23 -2.21 -2.11 -3.45
N VAL A 24 -1.01 -2.68 -3.32
CA VAL A 24 0.21 -2.26 -4.05
C VAL A 24 0.94 -3.47 -4.63
N SER A 25 0.19 -4.46 -5.09
CA SER A 25 0.73 -5.74 -5.57
C SER A 25 1.56 -5.60 -6.84
N GLU A 26 1.15 -4.74 -7.77
CA GLU A 26 1.84 -4.53 -9.05
C GLU A 26 3.12 -3.72 -8.86
N THR A 27 3.04 -2.58 -8.15
CA THR A 27 4.21 -1.78 -7.81
C THR A 27 5.24 -2.58 -7.01
N LEU A 28 4.80 -3.37 -6.02
CA LEU A 28 5.72 -4.21 -5.25
C LEU A 28 6.41 -5.26 -6.13
N GLN A 29 5.66 -5.91 -7.04
CA GLN A 29 6.25 -6.88 -7.97
C GLN A 29 7.31 -6.21 -8.86
N GLN A 30 7.04 -5.04 -9.42
CA GLN A 30 7.98 -4.30 -10.26
C GLN A 30 9.27 -3.89 -9.51
N ILE A 31 9.14 -3.50 -8.24
CA ILE A 31 10.30 -3.18 -7.37
C ILE A 31 11.17 -4.43 -7.14
N LEU A 32 10.54 -5.60 -6.99
CA LEU A 32 11.24 -6.85 -6.69
C LEU A 32 11.75 -7.58 -7.94
N GLU A 33 11.18 -7.35 -9.11
CA GLU A 33 11.53 -8.05 -10.37
C GLU A 33 13.00 -7.88 -10.75
N ASN A 34 13.62 -6.75 -10.42
CA ASN A 34 15.01 -6.45 -10.78
C ASN A 34 16.03 -6.82 -9.69
N HIS A 35 15.60 -7.38 -8.56
CA HIS A 35 16.44 -7.63 -7.39
C HIS A 35 16.09 -8.91 -6.65
N ASP A 36 17.06 -9.82 -6.51
CA ASP A 36 16.87 -11.04 -5.71
C ASP A 36 17.11 -10.80 -4.22
N TYR A 37 16.17 -10.07 -3.61
CA TYR A 37 16.23 -9.78 -2.18
C TYR A 37 15.84 -11.01 -1.33
N PRO A 38 16.52 -11.23 -0.19
CA PRO A 38 16.06 -12.19 0.81
C PRO A 38 14.64 -11.85 1.31
N GLN A 39 13.88 -12.87 1.71
CA GLN A 39 12.49 -12.69 2.18
C GLN A 39 12.32 -11.60 3.26
N PRO A 40 13.21 -11.47 4.27
CA PRO A 40 13.08 -10.40 5.26
C PRO A 40 13.12 -8.99 4.66
N VAL A 41 13.94 -8.79 3.62
CA VAL A 41 14.08 -7.50 2.94
C VAL A 41 12.84 -7.21 2.10
N LYS A 42 12.31 -8.22 1.38
CA LYS A 42 11.06 -8.12 0.61
C LYS A 42 9.89 -7.68 1.50
N ASN A 43 9.80 -8.21 2.72
CA ASN A 43 8.75 -7.86 3.67
C ASN A 43 8.84 -6.38 4.11
N VAL A 44 10.03 -5.92 4.51
CA VAL A 44 10.21 -4.53 4.95
C VAL A 44 9.94 -3.55 3.81
N LEU A 45 10.34 -3.87 2.58
CA LEU A 45 10.03 -3.05 1.40
C LEU A 45 8.51 -2.97 1.15
N ALA A 46 7.80 -4.09 1.29
CA ALA A 46 6.35 -4.13 1.15
C ALA A 46 5.65 -3.29 2.24
N GLU A 47 6.07 -3.44 3.50
CA GLU A 47 5.55 -2.66 4.63
C GLU A 47 5.81 -1.16 4.45
N LEU A 48 7.02 -0.78 4.03
CA LEU A 48 7.39 0.61 3.76
C LEU A 48 6.52 1.20 2.64
N LEU A 49 6.33 0.47 1.54
CA LEU A 49 5.50 0.91 0.42
C LEU A 49 4.06 1.15 0.87
N VAL A 50 3.46 0.18 1.57
CA VAL A 50 2.11 0.29 2.12
C VAL A 50 1.99 1.46 3.10
N ALA A 51 2.94 1.60 4.04
CA ALA A 51 2.92 2.63 5.06
C ALA A 51 3.04 4.04 4.46
N THR A 52 3.92 4.22 3.48
CA THR A 52 4.10 5.51 2.81
C THR A 52 2.88 5.87 1.95
N SER A 53 2.26 4.91 1.25
CA SER A 53 1.00 5.13 0.53
C SER A 53 -0.15 5.54 1.45
N LEU A 54 -0.30 4.90 2.61
CA LEU A 54 -1.29 5.31 3.61
C LEU A 54 -0.99 6.71 4.16
N LEU A 55 0.28 7.00 4.44
CA LEU A 55 0.68 8.32 4.93
C LEU A 55 0.34 9.43 3.92
N THR A 56 0.58 9.21 2.62
CA THR A 56 0.24 10.23 1.60
C THR A 56 -1.26 10.48 1.48
N ALA A 57 -2.10 9.48 1.71
CA ALA A 57 -3.56 9.65 1.72
C ALA A 57 -4.08 10.51 2.89
N THR A 58 -3.29 10.66 3.95
CA THR A 58 -3.58 11.60 5.05
C THR A 58 -3.22 13.05 4.74
N LEU A 59 -2.38 13.30 3.73
CA LEU A 59 -1.98 14.65 3.33
C LEU A 59 -3.10 15.32 2.51
N LYS A 60 -3.30 16.62 2.72
CA LYS A 60 -4.26 17.47 2.00
C LYS A 60 -3.50 18.19 0.88
N PHE A 61 -3.95 18.03 -0.37
CA PHE A 61 -3.50 18.82 -1.52
C PHE A 61 -4.71 19.48 -2.18
#